data_AF-A0A7Z8QTK8-F1
#
_entry.id   AF-A0A7Z8QTK8-F1
#
_cell.length_a   1.000
_cell.length_b   1.000
_cell.length_c   1.000
_cell.angle_alpha   90.00
_cell.angle_beta   90.00
_cell.angle_gamma   90.00
#
_symmetry.space_group_name_H-M   'P 1'
#
loop_
_entity.id
_entity.type
_entity.pdbx_description
1 polymer ?
#
loop_
_entity_poly.entity_id
_entity_poly.type
_entity_poly.pdbx_seq_one_letter_code
_entity_poly.pdbx_strand_id
1 'polypeptide(L)'
;MFSLGEQDLQKSILGVADGPAAFNAVLTEQGGNIISVDPAYTFSSKQIAQRIDEIFDDMLIQVANNASQLRLDKFGSAEALGRVRMQAMTRFLQDFDTGKQQGRYVDHELPVIAFDAKQFDLALCSHLLFLYSDQLDRDFHIKSVLELCRFAKEVRI
;
A
#
# COMPACT_ATOMS: atom_id res chain seq x y z
N MET A 1 -6.67 2.84 9.73
CA MET A 1 -7.39 2.50 8.50
C MET A 1 -8.12 1.18 8.67
N PHE A 2 -7.43 0.03 8.72
CA PHE A 2 -8.07 -1.30 8.70
C PHE A 2 -8.39 -1.95 10.06
N SER A 3 -8.22 -1.22 11.17
CA SER A 3 -8.45 -1.71 12.54
C SER A 3 -7.77 -3.06 12.84
N LEU A 4 -6.53 -3.25 12.38
CA LEU A 4 -5.76 -4.49 12.58
C LEU A 4 -5.47 -4.71 14.08
N GLY A 5 -5.81 -5.89 14.59
CA GLY A 5 -5.40 -6.36 15.91
C GLY A 5 -4.20 -7.32 15.86
N GLU A 6 -3.69 -7.72 17.03
CA GLU A 6 -2.55 -8.66 17.13
C GLU A 6 -2.81 -9.97 16.38
N GLN A 7 -4.03 -10.51 16.46
CA GLN A 7 -4.42 -11.73 15.74
C GLN A 7 -4.41 -11.54 14.22
N ASP A 8 -4.73 -10.34 13.73
CA ASP A 8 -4.66 -10.05 12.30
C ASP A 8 -3.20 -10.05 11.83
N LEU A 9 -2.26 -9.54 12.63
CA LEU A 9 -0.84 -9.48 12.26
C LEU A 9 -0.17 -10.86 12.14
N GLN A 10 -0.81 -11.92 12.66
CA GLN A 10 -0.36 -13.31 12.52
C GLN A 10 -0.93 -14.02 11.29
N LYS A 11 -1.86 -13.38 10.56
CA LYS A 11 -2.50 -13.94 9.37
C LYS A 11 -1.54 -13.92 8.16
N SER A 12 -1.85 -14.72 7.14
CA SER A 12 -1.30 -14.52 5.79
C SER A 12 -1.97 -13.29 5.16
N ILE A 13 -1.23 -12.19 5.00
CA ILE A 13 -1.75 -10.90 4.53
C ILE A 13 -1.33 -10.63 3.09
N LEU A 14 -2.27 -10.12 2.29
CA LEU A 14 -1.98 -9.48 1.01
C LEU A 14 -2.30 -7.98 1.07
N GLY A 15 -1.30 -7.13 0.87
CA GLY A 15 -1.50 -5.71 0.60
C GLY A 15 -1.62 -5.46 -0.90
N VAL A 16 -2.64 -4.71 -1.33
CA VAL A 16 -2.97 -4.49 -2.74
C VAL A 16 -3.03 -3.01 -3.05
N ALA A 17 -2.29 -2.61 -4.10
CA ALA A 17 -2.01 -1.21 -4.42
C ALA A 17 -1.30 -0.49 -3.25
N ASP A 18 -0.28 -1.15 -2.71
CA ASP A 18 0.46 -0.70 -1.53
C ASP A 18 1.44 0.44 -1.82
N GLY A 19 1.91 0.55 -3.07
CA GLY A 19 2.96 1.48 -3.45
C GLY A 19 4.19 1.40 -2.55
N PRO A 20 4.92 2.52 -2.34
CA PRO A 20 6.10 2.57 -1.49
C PRO A 20 5.73 2.71 0.01
N ALA A 21 4.89 1.81 0.53
CA ALA A 21 4.48 1.79 1.94
C ALA A 21 5.39 0.90 2.81
N ALA A 22 5.57 1.29 4.07
CA ALA A 22 6.43 0.56 5.01
C ALA A 22 5.80 -0.69 5.63
N PHE A 23 4.50 -0.94 5.45
CA PHE A 23 3.80 -1.96 6.23
C PHE A 23 4.38 -3.36 6.01
N ASN A 24 4.74 -3.71 4.78
CA ASN A 24 5.39 -4.97 4.45
C ASN A 24 6.73 -5.15 5.18
N ALA A 25 7.62 -4.17 5.05
CA ALA A 25 8.91 -4.17 5.74
C ALA A 25 8.74 -4.29 7.26
N VAL A 26 7.88 -3.46 7.85
CA VAL A 26 7.65 -3.42 9.31
C VAL A 26 7.07 -4.73 9.83
N LEU A 27 6.07 -5.30 9.15
CA LEU A 27 5.46 -6.55 9.58
C LEU A 27 6.41 -7.74 9.40
N THR A 28 7.21 -7.75 8.32
CA THR A 28 8.22 -8.78 8.10
C THR A 28 9.27 -8.80 9.22
N GLU A 29 9.74 -7.63 9.66
CA GLU A 29 10.68 -7.52 10.78
C GLU A 29 10.11 -8.02 12.11
N GLN A 30 8.79 -7.99 12.27
CA GLN A 30 8.08 -8.53 13.41
C GLN A 30 7.78 -10.03 13.29
N GLY A 31 8.25 -10.68 12.22
CA GLY A 31 8.02 -12.11 11.95
C GLY A 31 6.67 -12.44 11.34
N GLY A 32 5.93 -11.43 10.85
CA GLY A 32 4.65 -11.62 10.17
C GLY A 32 4.80 -12.10 8.72
N ASN A 33 3.68 -12.45 8.11
CA ASN A 33 3.63 -12.97 6.74
C ASN A 33 2.81 -12.03 5.83
N ILE A 34 3.49 -11.35 4.93
CA ILE A 34 2.86 -10.39 4.02
C ILE A 34 3.49 -10.38 2.64
N ILE A 35 2.61 -10.30 1.63
CA ILE A 35 2.96 -9.98 0.26
C ILE A 35 2.29 -8.65 -0.09
N SER A 36 3.01 -7.77 -0.77
CA SER A 36 2.50 -6.52 -1.30
C SER A 36 2.47 -6.58 -2.82
N VAL A 37 1.39 -6.08 -3.41
CA VAL A 37 1.18 -6.01 -4.84
C VAL A 37 1.02 -4.56 -5.27
N ASP A 38 1.80 -4.15 -6.26
CA ASP A 38 1.67 -2.84 -6.89
C ASP A 38 2.40 -2.83 -8.26
N PRO A 39 1.83 -2.23 -9.32
CA PRO A 39 2.50 -2.10 -10.61
C PRO A 39 3.80 -1.27 -10.52
N ALA A 40 3.94 -0.41 -9.50
CA ALA A 40 5.20 0.31 -9.26
C ALA A 40 6.36 -0.63 -8.95
N TYR A 41 6.10 -1.88 -8.54
CA TYR A 41 7.15 -2.84 -8.23
C TYR A 41 7.84 -3.39 -9.48
N THR A 42 7.38 -3.04 -10.69
CA THR A 42 8.14 -3.27 -11.93
C THR A 42 9.48 -2.51 -11.93
N PHE A 43 9.52 -1.34 -11.28
CA PHE A 43 10.67 -0.45 -11.26
C PHE A 43 11.74 -0.89 -10.24
N SER A 44 12.95 -0.38 -10.40
CA SER A 44 14.04 -0.52 -9.43
C SER A 44 13.84 0.42 -8.22
N SER A 45 14.43 0.06 -7.07
CA SER A 45 14.47 0.93 -5.88
C SER A 45 14.92 2.37 -6.21
N LYS A 46 15.95 2.52 -7.05
CA LYS A 46 16.45 3.82 -7.49
C LYS A 46 15.42 4.63 -8.30
N GLN A 47 14.69 3.98 -9.20
CA GLN A 47 13.63 4.65 -9.98
C GLN A 47 12.46 5.05 -9.10
N ILE A 48 12.07 4.20 -8.14
CA ILE A 48 11.01 4.53 -7.18
C ILE A 48 11.45 5.70 -6.29
N ALA A 49 12.69 5.69 -5.79
CA ALA A 49 13.26 6.78 -4.99
C ALA A 49 13.24 8.11 -5.75
N GLN A 50 13.68 8.11 -7.01
CA GLN A 50 13.66 9.31 -7.85
C GLN A 50 12.24 9.88 -7.99
N ARG A 51 11.23 9.02 -8.23
CA ARG A 51 9.84 9.47 -8.33
C ARG A 51 9.31 10.01 -7.01
N ILE A 52 9.70 9.43 -5.88
CA ILE A 52 9.34 9.95 -4.56
C ILE A 52 9.90 11.36 -4.40
N ASP A 53 11.18 11.56 -4.70
CA ASP A 53 11.83 12.87 -4.58
C ASP A 53 11.18 13.91 -5.49
N GLU A 54 10.79 13.54 -6.71
CA GLU A 54 10.13 14.43 -7.67
C GLU A 54 8.73 14.90 -7.23
N ILE A 55 7.96 14.05 -6.53
CA ILE A 55 6.57 14.36 -6.16
C ILE A 55 6.41 14.81 -4.71
N PHE A 56 7.45 14.71 -3.88
CA PHE A 56 7.32 14.87 -2.44
C PHE A 56 6.91 16.29 -2.04
N ASP A 57 7.57 17.30 -2.61
CA ASP A 57 7.28 18.70 -2.30
C ASP A 57 5.86 19.09 -2.73
N ASP A 58 5.43 18.66 -3.92
CA ASP A 58 4.07 18.88 -4.41
C ASP A 58 3.04 18.19 -3.50
N MET A 59 3.32 16.98 -3.04
CA MET A 59 2.45 16.26 -2.11
C MET A 59 2.33 16.99 -0.77
N LEU A 60 3.43 17.54 -0.24
CA LEU A 60 3.42 18.36 0.97
C LEU A 60 2.58 19.63 0.80
N ILE A 61 2.72 20.32 -0.32
CA ILE A 61 1.93 21.52 -0.65
C ILE A 61 0.45 21.16 -0.72
N GLN A 62 0.09 20.05 -1.37
CA GLN A 62 -1.29 19.59 -1.44
C GLN A 62 -1.85 19.21 -0.07
N VAL A 63 -1.07 18.54 0.77
CA VAL A 63 -1.46 18.21 2.16
C VAL A 63 -1.70 19.47 2.98
N ALA A 64 -0.83 20.48 2.85
CA ALA A 64 -0.99 21.76 3.54
C ALA A 64 -2.23 22.51 3.06
N ASN A 65 -2.44 22.60 1.75
CA ASN A 65 -3.58 23.28 1.15
C ASN A 65 -4.93 22.60 1.50
N ASN A 66 -4.91 21.28 1.72
CA ASN A 66 -6.09 20.50 2.09
C ASN A 66 -6.11 20.10 3.57
N ALA A 67 -5.33 20.77 4.43
CA ALA A 67 -5.17 20.41 5.84
C ALA A 67 -6.51 20.31 6.60
N SER A 68 -7.50 21.14 6.23
CA SER A 68 -8.85 21.12 6.82
C SER A 68 -9.67 19.88 6.48
N GLN A 69 -9.32 19.17 5.41
CA GLN A 69 -9.96 17.92 4.98
C GLN A 69 -9.23 16.68 5.50
N LEU A 70 -8.07 16.87 6.13
CA LEU A 70 -7.22 15.79 6.62
C LEU A 70 -7.34 15.63 8.13
N ARG A 71 -7.32 14.37 8.57
CA ARG A 71 -7.21 14.00 9.99
C ARG A 71 -5.77 14.18 10.46
N LEU A 72 -5.37 15.44 10.62
CA LEU A 72 -4.04 15.83 11.11
C LEU A 72 -3.91 15.73 12.63
N ASP A 73 -4.99 15.45 13.37
CA ASP A 73 -5.03 15.32 14.83
C ASP A 73 -3.96 14.35 15.36
N LYS A 74 -3.65 13.29 14.59
CA LYS A 74 -2.62 12.30 14.95
C LYS A 74 -1.19 12.73 14.62
N PHE A 75 -1.03 13.72 13.75
CA PHE A 75 0.28 14.13 13.22
C PHE A 75 0.69 15.53 13.71
N GLY A 76 -0.26 16.36 14.16
CA GLY A 76 -0.04 17.72 14.62
C GLY A 76 0.05 18.75 13.49
N SER A 77 0.74 18.45 12.39
CA SER A 77 0.86 19.35 11.23
C SER A 77 1.04 18.62 9.90
N ALA A 78 0.90 19.35 8.79
CA ALA A 78 1.17 18.86 7.43
C ALA A 78 2.63 18.43 7.25
N GLU A 79 3.58 19.20 7.79
CA GLU A 79 5.01 18.89 7.74
C GLU A 79 5.32 17.64 8.54
N ALA A 80 4.67 17.45 9.70
CA ALA A 80 4.82 16.24 10.49
C ALA A 80 4.28 15.01 9.76
N LEU A 81 3.12 15.12 9.09
CA LEU A 81 2.60 14.07 8.21
C LEU A 81 3.58 13.75 7.08
N GLY A 82 4.16 14.76 6.42
CA GLY A 82 5.16 14.57 5.39
C GLY A 82 6.41 13.83 5.89
N ARG A 83 6.92 14.20 7.08
CA ARG A 83 8.04 13.48 7.70
C ARG A 83 7.72 12.01 7.97
N VAL A 84 6.52 11.72 8.49
CA VAL A 84 6.09 10.32 8.71
C VAL A 84 5.99 9.57 7.38
N ARG A 85 5.45 10.19 6.32
CA ARG A 85 5.40 9.59 4.98
C ARG A 85 6.80 9.29 4.43
N MET A 86 7.75 10.22 4.55
CA MET A 86 9.13 9.98 4.11
C MET A 86 9.85 8.91 4.89
N GLN A 87 9.62 8.83 6.20
CA GLN A 87 10.16 7.75 7.01
C GLN A 87 9.63 6.39 6.54
N ALA A 88 8.34 6.30 6.25
CA ALA A 88 7.74 5.09 5.71
C ALA A 88 8.32 4.71 4.33
N MET A 89 8.40 5.67 3.40
CA MET A 89 8.96 5.44 2.07
C MET A 89 10.45 5.08 2.12
N THR A 90 11.22 5.72 2.98
CA THR A 90 12.64 5.36 3.22
C THR A 90 12.76 3.94 3.74
N ARG A 91 11.89 3.53 4.68
CA ARG A 91 11.90 2.15 5.21
C ARG A 91 11.56 1.13 4.14
N PHE A 92 10.57 1.43 3.30
CA PHE A 92 10.25 0.64 2.12
C PHE A 92 11.48 0.50 1.20
N LEU A 93 12.13 1.61 0.83
CA LEU A 93 13.28 1.59 -0.09
C LEU A 93 14.46 0.76 0.45
N GLN A 94 14.68 0.78 1.77
CA GLN A 94 15.72 -0.03 2.42
C GLN A 94 15.45 -1.54 2.33
N ASP A 95 14.19 -1.94 2.34
CA ASP A 95 13.75 -3.34 2.33
C ASP A 95 13.46 -3.87 0.92
N PHE A 96 13.07 -2.98 -0.01
CA PHE A 96 12.41 -3.32 -1.27
C PHE A 96 13.20 -4.33 -2.12
N ASP A 97 14.49 -4.09 -2.39
CA ASP A 97 15.27 -4.96 -3.27
C ASP A 97 15.42 -6.38 -2.69
N THR A 98 15.66 -6.48 -1.38
CA THR A 98 15.72 -7.78 -0.68
C THR A 98 14.36 -8.45 -0.62
N GLY A 99 13.31 -7.71 -0.27
CA GLY A 99 11.95 -8.24 -0.22
C GLY A 99 11.42 -8.69 -1.57
N LYS A 100 11.78 -7.99 -2.65
CA LYS A 100 11.41 -8.36 -4.01
C LYS A 100 12.06 -9.68 -4.42
N GLN A 101 13.34 -9.87 -4.08
CA GLN A 101 14.04 -11.15 -4.29
C GLN A 101 13.42 -12.30 -3.46
N GLN A 102 12.85 -11.99 -2.30
CA GLN A 102 12.14 -12.94 -1.43
C GLN A 102 10.68 -13.18 -1.87
N GLY A 103 10.20 -12.50 -2.92
CA GLY A 103 8.81 -12.61 -3.39
C GLY A 103 7.77 -11.84 -2.56
N ARG A 104 8.21 -10.95 -1.66
CA ARG A 104 7.31 -10.12 -0.82
C ARG A 104 6.75 -8.91 -1.54
N TYR A 105 7.37 -8.44 -2.61
CA TYR A 105 6.88 -7.35 -3.45
C TYR A 105 6.67 -7.86 -4.88
N VAL A 106 5.43 -7.81 -5.36
CA VAL A 106 5.03 -8.42 -6.63
C VAL A 106 4.40 -7.39 -7.57
N ASP A 107 4.92 -7.31 -8.78
CA ASP A 107 4.42 -6.45 -9.86
C ASP A 107 3.15 -7.05 -10.47
N HIS A 108 1.99 -6.64 -9.95
CA HIS A 108 0.66 -6.94 -10.48
C HIS A 108 -0.26 -5.75 -10.18
N GLU A 109 -1.39 -5.70 -10.87
CA GLU A 109 -2.40 -4.65 -10.69
C GLU A 109 -3.81 -5.24 -10.65
N LEU A 110 -4.71 -4.54 -9.97
CA LEU A 110 -6.13 -4.82 -10.07
C LEU A 110 -6.65 -4.40 -11.46
N PRO A 111 -7.67 -5.08 -12.00
CA PRO A 111 -8.52 -6.07 -11.34
C PRO A 111 -8.13 -7.53 -11.61
N VAL A 112 -6.94 -7.82 -12.16
CA VAL A 112 -6.54 -9.19 -12.53
C VAL A 112 -5.16 -9.49 -11.97
N ILE A 113 -5.10 -10.36 -10.95
CA ILE A 113 -3.87 -10.74 -10.29
C ILE A 113 -3.67 -12.26 -10.40
N ALA A 114 -2.48 -12.71 -10.81
CA ALA A 114 -2.20 -14.13 -11.04
C ALA A 114 -1.93 -14.94 -9.75
N PHE A 115 -2.81 -14.81 -8.76
CA PHE A 115 -2.84 -15.67 -7.58
C PHE A 115 -3.89 -16.78 -7.72
N ASP A 116 -3.68 -17.91 -7.04
CA ASP A 116 -4.73 -18.92 -6.91
C ASP A 116 -5.82 -18.46 -5.94
N ALA A 117 -6.97 -19.12 -5.99
CA ALA A 117 -8.06 -18.82 -5.06
C ALA A 117 -7.69 -19.18 -3.61
N LYS A 118 -8.16 -18.37 -2.65
CA LYS A 118 -8.06 -18.58 -1.19
C LYS A 118 -6.64 -18.79 -0.63
N GLN A 119 -5.64 -18.11 -1.18
CA GLN A 119 -4.25 -18.16 -0.71
C GLN A 119 -3.99 -17.31 0.55
N PHE A 120 -4.84 -16.31 0.83
CA PHE A 120 -4.63 -15.35 1.93
C PHE A 120 -5.77 -15.37 2.94
N ASP A 121 -5.45 -15.09 4.19
CA ASP A 121 -6.45 -14.92 5.23
C ASP A 121 -7.06 -13.52 5.19
N LEU A 122 -6.26 -12.51 4.83
CA LEU A 122 -6.68 -11.10 4.83
C LEU A 122 -6.08 -10.34 3.64
N ALA A 123 -6.91 -9.68 2.85
CA ALA A 123 -6.49 -8.70 1.85
C ALA A 123 -6.82 -7.27 2.29
N LEU A 124 -5.87 -6.36 2.09
CA LEU A 124 -5.98 -4.94 2.42
C LEU A 124 -5.83 -4.12 1.15
N CYS A 125 -6.79 -3.26 0.82
CA CYS A 125 -6.67 -2.32 -0.29
C CYS A 125 -7.04 -0.92 0.20
N SER A 126 -6.06 -0.02 0.25
CA SER A 126 -6.25 1.27 0.92
C SER A 126 -6.94 2.30 0.02
N HIS A 127 -6.17 3.02 -0.77
CA HIS A 127 -6.59 4.28 -1.38
C HIS A 127 -7.08 4.13 -2.83
N LEU A 128 -6.66 3.08 -3.53
CA LEU A 128 -6.93 2.89 -4.95
C LEU A 128 -8.43 2.99 -5.27
N LEU A 129 -9.27 2.33 -4.47
CA LEU A 129 -10.71 2.24 -4.69
C LEU A 129 -11.50 3.48 -4.21
N PHE A 130 -10.81 4.54 -3.78
CA PHE A 130 -11.42 5.80 -3.33
C PHE A 130 -10.88 7.05 -4.00
N LEU A 131 -9.59 7.07 -4.39
CA LEU A 131 -8.95 8.31 -4.86
C LEU A 131 -9.09 8.58 -6.36
N TYR A 132 -9.33 7.55 -7.17
CA TYR A 132 -9.20 7.64 -8.63
C TYR A 132 -10.54 7.46 -9.37
N SER A 133 -11.66 7.93 -8.80
CA SER A 133 -12.98 7.73 -9.42
C SER A 133 -13.16 8.43 -10.78
N ASP A 134 -12.33 9.43 -11.08
CA ASP A 134 -12.29 10.07 -12.40
C ASP A 134 -11.59 9.20 -13.46
N GLN A 135 -10.69 8.30 -13.03
CA GLN A 135 -9.89 7.43 -13.90
C GLN A 135 -10.38 5.98 -13.91
N LEU A 136 -10.94 5.51 -12.79
CA LEU A 136 -11.36 4.13 -12.56
C LEU A 136 -12.89 4.10 -12.49
N ASP A 137 -13.51 3.46 -13.47
CA ASP A 137 -14.96 3.39 -13.54
C ASP A 137 -15.56 2.40 -12.52
N ARG A 138 -16.90 2.38 -12.44
CA ARG A 138 -17.63 1.48 -11.55
C ARG A 138 -17.30 0.00 -11.80
N ASP A 139 -17.10 -0.39 -13.05
CA ASP A 139 -16.85 -1.79 -13.41
C ASP A 139 -15.47 -2.24 -12.94
N PHE A 140 -14.46 -1.37 -13.01
CA PHE A 140 -13.15 -1.59 -12.41
C PHE A 140 -13.27 -1.84 -10.91
N HIS A 141 -14.03 -1.01 -10.19
CA HIS A 141 -14.21 -1.16 -8.74
C HIS A 141 -14.87 -2.50 -8.40
N ILE A 142 -15.94 -2.87 -9.09
CA ILE A 142 -16.63 -4.15 -8.86
C ILE A 142 -15.71 -5.33 -9.13
N LYS A 143 -15.02 -5.34 -10.28
CA LYS A 143 -14.08 -6.42 -10.63
C LYS A 143 -12.94 -6.53 -9.63
N SER A 144 -12.42 -5.39 -9.17
CA SER A 144 -11.35 -5.34 -8.16
C SER A 144 -11.79 -5.99 -6.85
N VAL A 145 -12.96 -5.62 -6.32
CA VAL A 145 -13.47 -6.20 -5.07
C VAL A 145 -13.73 -7.71 -5.22
N LEU A 146 -14.29 -8.13 -6.35
CA LEU A 146 -14.50 -9.56 -6.63
C LEU A 146 -13.16 -10.32 -6.71
N GLU A 147 -12.14 -9.71 -7.30
CA GLU A 147 -10.80 -10.29 -7.39
C GLU A 147 -10.15 -10.41 -5.99
N LEU A 148 -10.26 -9.38 -5.14
CA LEU A 148 -9.81 -9.44 -3.74
C LEU A 148 -10.46 -10.61 -2.99
N CYS A 149 -11.78 -10.79 -3.16
CA CYS A 149 -12.54 -11.89 -2.56
C CYS A 149 -12.18 -13.28 -3.14
N ARG A 150 -11.58 -13.34 -4.34
CA ARG A 150 -11.19 -14.62 -4.97
C ARG A 150 -10.00 -15.24 -4.24
N PHE A 151 -9.01 -14.44 -3.86
CA PHE A 151 -7.79 -14.93 -3.23
C PHE A 151 -7.72 -14.78 -1.71
N ALA A 152 -8.58 -13.96 -1.07
CA ALA A 152 -8.58 -13.78 0.38
C ALA A 152 -9.89 -14.20 1.07
N LYS A 153 -9.79 -14.71 2.31
CA LYS A 153 -10.96 -15.06 3.14
C LYS A 153 -11.69 -13.82 3.66
N GLU A 154 -10.94 -12.76 3.95
CA GLU A 154 -11.43 -11.49 4.44
C GLU A 154 -10.81 -10.35 3.62
N VAL A 155 -11.62 -9.34 3.28
CA VAL A 155 -11.19 -8.17 2.53
C VAL A 155 -11.52 -6.92 3.35
N ARG A 156 -10.55 -6.02 3.54
CA ARG A 156 -10.75 -4.72 4.17
C ARG A 156 -10.31 -3.62 3.21
N ILE A 157 -11.24 -2.72 2.89
CA ILE A 157 -11.08 -1.57 2.00
C ILE A 157 -11.37 -0.31 2.82
#